data_AF-A0A9D9N8C4-F1
#
_entry.id   AF-A0A9D9N8C4-F1
#
_cell.length_a   1.000
_cell.length_b   1.000
_cell.length_c   1.000
_cell.angle_alpha   90.00
_cell.angle_beta   90.00
_cell.angle_gamma   90.00
#
_symmetry.space_group_name_H-M   'P 1'
#
loop_
_entity.id
_entity.type
_entity.pdbx_description
1 polymer ?
#
loop_
_entity_poly.entity_id
_entity_poly.type
_entity_poly.pdbx_seq_one_letter_code
_entity_poly.pdbx_strand_id
1 'polypeptide(L)'
;MKNPNIYLFIESELLDKLYIGELEKRILPPEMKKIVSMRKQLGKIYLPDENILLNRAEKISSEAFWKIRTILSKDWTFESMTSWERLRILVLKYPTVSKEERERNEYLQKYYITSGKSQNQYLYSQYSDFKDITIDFGNDKVAFRNSHRAKIKSDSNEVAIYEMSEEESGLSRILKYRGMEEYFKENGYALEFKMNEYLMSPVLFHNIYKGALGEVAGKFILQQELGIELQPITEPEYFEYFDFRLSEDVYVDFKNWKFSYVQDKDEIRKDILRKMEAIGAKRVYIINIIANREYKPGNSIDQRLIEIPMLIKDDGTVNYECLHMIRREDFERC
;
A
#
# COMPACT_ATOMS: atom_id res chain seq x y z
N MET A 1 -53.37 21.67 -2.94
CA MET A 1 -51.94 22.05 -3.00
C MET A 1 -51.15 21.07 -2.16
N LYS A 2 -50.10 20.46 -2.70
CA LYS A 2 -49.16 19.67 -1.88
C LYS A 2 -48.29 20.64 -1.08
N ASN A 3 -47.98 20.31 0.17
CA ASN A 3 -47.13 21.12 1.02
C ASN A 3 -45.75 21.29 0.35
N PRO A 4 -45.23 22.53 0.15
CA PRO A 4 -43.93 22.74 -0.47
C PRO A 4 -42.76 22.23 0.38
N ASN A 5 -42.97 22.05 1.69
CA ASN A 5 -41.94 21.62 2.63
C ASN A 5 -42.24 20.21 3.15
N ILE A 6 -41.30 19.29 2.93
CA ILE A 6 -41.31 17.94 3.48
C ILE A 6 -40.31 17.90 4.64
N TYR A 7 -40.79 17.61 5.84
CA TYR A 7 -39.96 17.45 7.03
C TYR A 7 -39.71 15.97 7.27
N LEU A 8 -38.44 15.59 7.43
CA LEU A 8 -38.02 14.23 7.74
C LEU A 8 -37.47 14.22 9.17
N PHE A 9 -38.06 13.39 10.01
CA PHE A 9 -37.57 13.13 11.36
C PHE A 9 -36.99 11.73 11.37
N ILE A 10 -35.74 11.61 11.82
CA ILE A 10 -35.05 10.33 11.93
C ILE A 10 -34.37 10.27 13.28
N GLU A 11 -34.47 9.11 13.92
CA GLU A 11 -33.77 8.84 15.17
C GLU A 11 -32.27 8.75 14.91
N SER A 12 -31.46 9.34 15.80
CA SER A 12 -30.00 9.36 15.65
C SER A 12 -29.40 7.96 15.56
N GLU A 13 -29.92 7.00 16.34
CA GLU A 13 -29.45 5.61 16.28
C GLU A 13 -29.70 4.95 14.93
N LEU A 14 -30.82 5.28 14.28
CA LEU A 14 -31.16 4.73 12.96
C LEU A 14 -30.32 5.40 11.87
N LEU A 15 -30.02 6.68 12.05
CA LEU A 15 -29.10 7.42 11.20
C LEU A 15 -27.68 6.83 11.31
N ASP A 16 -27.20 6.51 12.50
CA ASP A 16 -25.86 5.94 12.73
C ASP A 16 -25.66 4.56 12.08
N LYS A 17 -26.73 3.76 12.01
CA LYS A 17 -26.76 2.42 11.40
C LYS A 17 -26.81 2.43 9.86
N LEU A 18 -27.01 3.58 9.22
CA LEU A 18 -27.06 3.69 7.76
C LEU A 18 -25.65 3.57 7.15
N TYR A 19 -25.43 2.52 6.36
CA TYR A 19 -24.22 2.35 5.55
C TYR A 19 -24.32 3.15 4.25
N ILE A 20 -23.62 4.29 4.17
CA ILE A 20 -23.73 5.20 3.02
C ILE A 20 -23.16 4.58 1.73
N GLY A 21 -22.10 3.78 1.83
CA GLY A 21 -21.38 3.26 0.66
C GLY A 21 -22.24 2.45 -0.31
N GLU A 22 -23.23 1.70 0.17
CA GLU A 22 -24.17 0.97 -0.68
C GLU A 22 -25.31 1.85 -1.22
N LEU A 23 -25.72 2.87 -0.47
CA LEU A 23 -26.81 3.77 -0.87
C LEU A 23 -26.39 4.67 -2.04
N GLU A 24 -25.12 5.06 -2.10
CA GLU A 24 -24.58 5.90 -3.18
C GLU A 24 -24.52 5.17 -4.52
N LYS A 25 -24.50 3.84 -4.52
CA LYS A 25 -24.56 3.02 -5.74
C LYS A 25 -25.96 3.00 -6.36
N ARG A 26 -26.97 3.63 -5.72
CA ARG A 26 -28.39 3.58 -6.11
C ARG A 26 -28.91 4.96 -6.49
N ILE A 27 -29.96 4.99 -7.31
CA ILE A 27 -30.73 6.21 -7.57
C ILE A 27 -31.62 6.47 -6.35
N LEU A 28 -31.31 7.54 -5.61
CA LEU A 28 -32.02 7.91 -4.39
C LEU A 28 -33.09 8.98 -4.64
N PRO A 29 -34.29 8.87 -4.02
CA PRO A 29 -35.26 9.95 -4.01
C PRO A 29 -34.73 11.17 -3.22
N PRO A 30 -35.29 12.38 -3.44
CA PRO A 30 -34.84 13.61 -2.76
C PRO A 30 -34.74 13.49 -1.23
N GLU A 31 -35.68 12.77 -0.61
CA GLU A 31 -35.74 12.53 0.83
C GLU A 31 -34.55 11.70 1.32
N MET A 32 -34.25 10.60 0.63
CA MET A 32 -33.10 9.76 0.96
C MET A 32 -31.76 10.46 0.69
N LYS A 33 -31.68 11.31 -0.33
CA LYS A 33 -30.49 12.17 -0.53
C LYS A 33 -30.26 13.09 0.67
N LYS A 34 -31.34 13.63 1.26
CA LYS A 34 -31.24 14.47 2.45
C LYS A 34 -30.81 13.67 3.68
N ILE A 35 -31.35 12.48 3.89
CA ILE A 35 -30.93 11.58 4.99
C ILE A 35 -29.45 11.19 4.84
N VAL A 36 -29.00 10.82 3.64
CA VAL A 36 -27.58 10.55 3.35
C VAL A 36 -26.73 11.79 3.64
N SER A 37 -27.17 12.99 3.24
CA SER A 37 -26.44 14.23 3.55
C SER A 37 -26.33 14.51 5.05
N MET A 38 -27.36 14.18 5.83
CA MET A 38 -27.33 14.31 7.30
C MET A 38 -26.38 13.28 7.91
N ARG A 39 -26.43 12.01 7.47
CA ARG A 39 -25.49 10.98 7.95
C ARG A 39 -24.04 11.31 7.60
N LYS A 40 -23.81 11.90 6.42
CA LYS A 40 -22.50 12.42 5.99
C LYS A 40 -21.98 13.55 6.86
N GLN A 41 -22.82 14.25 7.62
CA GLN A 41 -22.37 15.27 8.57
C GLN A 41 -22.09 14.66 9.95
N LEU A 42 -22.63 13.47 10.23
CA LEU A 42 -22.37 12.76 11.48
C LEU A 42 -21.08 11.94 11.36
N GLY A 43 -20.10 12.29 12.18
CA GLY A 43 -18.94 11.45 12.42
C GLY A 43 -19.27 10.21 13.23
N LYS A 44 -18.40 9.20 13.17
CA LYS A 44 -18.49 8.06 14.10
C LYS A 44 -18.23 8.52 15.54
N ILE A 45 -19.07 8.07 16.47
CA ILE A 45 -18.86 8.20 17.91
C ILE A 45 -18.18 6.92 18.40
N TYR A 46 -17.06 7.06 19.11
CA TYR A 46 -16.30 5.92 19.63
C TYR A 46 -16.57 5.75 21.12
N LEU A 47 -16.96 4.53 21.49
CA LEU A 47 -17.18 4.18 22.89
C LEU A 47 -15.85 4.12 23.67
N PRO A 48 -15.86 4.29 25.01
CA PRO A 48 -14.64 4.23 25.81
C PRO A 48 -13.80 2.96 25.60
N ASP A 49 -14.45 1.79 25.56
CA ASP A 49 -13.76 0.50 25.36
C ASP A 49 -13.13 0.38 23.97
N GLU A 50 -13.80 0.91 22.95
CA GLU A 50 -13.28 0.98 21.58
C GLU A 50 -12.05 1.91 21.54
N ASN A 51 -12.10 3.05 22.22
CA ASN A 51 -10.97 3.98 22.29
C ASN A 51 -9.73 3.35 22.93
N ILE A 52 -9.89 2.47 23.94
CA ILE A 52 -8.74 1.76 24.54
C ILE A 52 -8.03 0.88 23.51
N LEU A 53 -8.79 0.13 22.70
CA LEU A 53 -8.26 -0.72 21.65
C LEU A 53 -7.60 0.10 20.55
N LEU A 54 -8.25 1.18 20.12
CA LEU A 54 -7.71 2.08 19.10
C LEU A 54 -6.41 2.76 19.56
N ASN A 55 -6.37 3.31 20.77
CA ASN A 55 -5.16 3.94 21.32
C ASN A 55 -3.99 2.94 21.42
N ARG A 56 -4.28 1.67 21.75
CA ARG A 56 -3.27 0.61 21.77
C ARG A 56 -2.75 0.31 20.36
N ALA A 57 -3.64 0.21 19.37
CA ALA A 57 -3.27 -0.02 17.98
C ALA A 57 -2.45 1.13 17.39
N GLU A 58 -2.84 2.37 17.70
CA GLU A 58 -2.13 3.59 17.28
C GLU A 58 -0.74 3.65 17.91
N LYS A 59 -0.61 3.35 19.21
CA LYS A 59 0.69 3.24 19.89
C LYS A 59 1.62 2.21 19.24
N ILE A 60 1.11 1.00 18.98
CA ILE A 60 1.89 -0.04 18.28
C ILE A 60 2.34 0.45 16.91
N SER A 61 1.48 1.15 16.18
CA SER A 61 1.78 1.69 14.84
C SER A 61 2.84 2.78 14.88
N SER A 62 2.78 3.69 15.86
CA SER A 62 3.83 4.70 16.07
C SER A 62 5.17 4.09 16.50
N GLU A 63 5.15 3.09 17.38
CA GLU A 63 6.37 2.36 17.76
C GLU A 63 6.97 1.60 16.57
N ALA A 64 6.13 0.98 15.74
CA ALA A 64 6.51 0.33 14.50
C ALA A 64 7.20 1.31 13.54
N PHE A 65 6.62 2.50 13.36
CA PHE A 65 7.22 3.57 12.56
C PHE A 65 8.64 3.89 12.99
N TRP A 66 8.85 4.17 14.29
CA TRP A 66 10.18 4.55 14.78
C TRP A 66 11.19 3.43 14.68
N LYS A 67 10.78 2.17 14.88
CA LYS A 67 11.64 0.99 14.70
C LYS A 67 12.08 0.86 13.24
N ILE A 68 11.15 0.93 12.29
CA ILE A 68 11.45 0.85 10.86
C ILE A 68 12.36 2.01 10.45
N ARG A 69 12.04 3.24 10.86
CA ARG A 69 12.86 4.42 10.57
C ARG A 69 14.29 4.29 11.12
N THR A 70 14.45 3.70 12.30
CA THR A 70 15.77 3.48 12.91
C THR A 70 16.57 2.43 12.15
N ILE A 71 15.92 1.41 11.58
CA ILE A 71 16.57 0.43 10.70
C ILE A 71 17.08 1.16 9.43
N LEU A 72 16.21 1.96 8.80
CA LEU A 72 16.52 2.68 7.56
C LEU A 72 17.55 3.81 7.73
N SER A 73 17.71 4.37 8.93
CA SER A 73 18.63 5.48 9.19
C SER A 73 20.06 5.05 9.51
N LYS A 74 20.28 3.77 9.81
CA LYS A 74 21.59 3.24 10.15
C LYS A 74 22.29 2.75 8.88
N ASP A 75 23.61 2.77 8.91
CA ASP A 75 24.40 2.07 7.89
C ASP A 75 24.02 0.60 7.88
N TRP A 76 23.85 0.06 6.68
CA TRP A 76 23.50 -1.34 6.52
C TRP A 76 24.68 -2.22 6.92
N THR A 77 24.35 -3.36 7.51
CA THR A 77 25.28 -4.46 7.73
C THR A 77 24.62 -5.72 7.18
N PHE A 78 25.40 -6.76 6.89
CA PHE A 78 24.84 -8.03 6.43
C PHE A 78 23.76 -8.59 7.37
N GLU A 79 23.89 -8.35 8.68
CA GLU A 79 22.89 -8.76 9.68
C GLU A 79 21.60 -7.93 9.59
N SER A 80 21.70 -6.60 9.44
CA SER A 80 20.52 -5.74 9.33
C SER A 80 19.80 -5.95 8.00
N MET A 81 20.53 -6.14 6.89
CA MET A 81 19.98 -6.51 5.58
C MET A 81 19.23 -7.85 5.66
N THR A 82 19.83 -8.87 6.27
CA THR A 82 19.17 -10.17 6.46
C THR A 82 17.90 -10.04 7.30
N SER A 83 17.93 -9.21 8.35
CA SER A 83 16.76 -8.98 9.21
C SER A 83 15.65 -8.23 8.47
N TRP A 84 16.02 -7.29 7.60
CA TRP A 84 15.10 -6.57 6.74
C TRP A 84 14.41 -7.50 5.75
N GLU A 85 15.16 -8.32 5.03
CA GLU A 85 14.61 -9.33 4.10
C GLU A 85 13.68 -10.32 4.81
N ARG A 86 14.04 -10.77 6.01
CA ARG A 86 13.17 -11.64 6.82
C ARG A 86 11.84 -10.96 7.15
N LEU A 87 11.86 -9.66 7.45
CA LEU A 87 10.63 -8.91 7.73
C LEU A 87 9.75 -8.81 6.47
N ARG A 88 10.35 -8.57 5.30
CA ARG A 88 9.66 -8.53 3.99
C ARG A 88 9.00 -9.87 3.67
N ILE A 89 9.73 -10.97 3.85
CA ILE A 89 9.18 -12.33 3.68
C ILE A 89 8.06 -12.60 4.69
N LEU A 90 8.23 -12.21 5.96
CA LEU A 90 7.24 -12.43 7.00
C LEU A 90 5.89 -11.80 6.63
N VAL A 91 5.88 -10.54 6.18
CA VAL A 91 4.63 -9.85 5.85
C VAL A 91 3.94 -10.44 4.63
N LEU A 92 4.69 -10.98 3.65
CA LEU A 92 4.13 -11.68 2.51
C LEU A 92 3.47 -13.00 2.89
N LYS A 93 4.01 -13.71 3.89
CA LYS A 93 3.43 -14.97 4.40
C LYS A 93 2.23 -14.73 5.31
N TYR A 94 2.21 -13.62 6.02
CA TYR A 94 1.32 -13.39 7.15
C TYR A 94 0.59 -12.04 7.13
N PRO A 95 -0.08 -11.62 6.04
CA PRO A 95 -0.74 -10.31 6.00
C PRO A 95 -1.79 -10.11 7.11
N THR A 96 -2.36 -11.22 7.58
CA THR A 96 -3.27 -11.31 8.73
C THR A 96 -2.91 -12.58 9.52
N VAL A 97 -2.97 -12.55 10.85
CA VAL A 97 -2.56 -13.69 11.69
C VAL A 97 -3.50 -13.93 12.86
N SER A 98 -3.63 -15.20 13.22
CA SER A 98 -4.31 -15.63 14.42
C SER A 98 -3.55 -15.21 15.69
N LYS A 99 -4.24 -15.28 16.83
CA LYS A 99 -3.61 -15.04 18.13
C LYS A 99 -2.44 -15.98 18.41
N GLU A 100 -2.58 -17.27 18.09
CA GLU A 100 -1.53 -18.28 18.32
C GLU A 100 -0.26 -18.00 17.51
N GLU A 101 -0.42 -17.66 16.23
CA GLU A 101 0.71 -17.32 15.35
C GLU A 101 1.46 -16.10 15.88
N ARG A 102 0.72 -15.07 16.30
CA ARG A 102 1.32 -13.87 16.90
C ARG A 102 2.10 -14.19 18.17
N GLU A 103 1.57 -15.01 19.06
CA GLU A 103 2.24 -15.35 20.32
C GLU A 103 3.57 -16.11 20.08
N ARG A 104 3.68 -16.86 18.99
CA ARG A 104 4.89 -17.62 18.62
C ARG A 104 5.96 -16.80 17.92
N ASN A 105 5.69 -15.54 17.52
CA ASN A 105 6.62 -14.75 16.73
C ASN A 105 6.72 -13.30 17.22
N GLU A 106 7.91 -12.91 17.72
CA GLU A 106 8.13 -11.58 18.27
C GLU A 106 7.91 -10.42 17.28
N TYR A 107 8.17 -10.62 15.99
CA TYR A 107 7.92 -9.59 14.98
C TYR A 107 6.42 -9.35 14.85
N LEU A 108 5.62 -10.42 14.81
CA LEU A 108 4.15 -10.29 14.79
C LEU A 108 3.65 -9.56 16.03
N GLN A 109 4.23 -9.84 17.21
CA GLN A 109 3.85 -9.13 18.44
C GLN A 109 4.12 -7.63 18.40
N LYS A 110 5.24 -7.23 17.77
CA LYS A 110 5.74 -5.85 17.71
C LYS A 110 5.04 -5.00 16.66
N TYR A 111 4.54 -5.60 15.56
CA TYR A 111 4.10 -4.83 14.39
C TYR A 111 2.63 -5.02 14.01
N TYR A 112 1.90 -5.95 14.65
CA TYR A 112 0.49 -6.24 14.33
C TYR A 112 -0.46 -5.67 15.39
N ILE A 113 -1.60 -5.20 14.91
CA ILE A 113 -2.66 -4.55 15.68
C ILE A 113 -3.94 -5.40 15.68
N THR A 114 -4.87 -5.11 16.59
CA THR A 114 -6.12 -5.88 16.72
C THR A 114 -7.27 -5.00 17.21
N SER A 115 -8.49 -5.31 16.74
CA SER A 115 -9.75 -4.80 17.28
C SER A 115 -10.35 -5.72 18.36
N GLY A 116 -9.69 -6.84 18.67
CA GLY A 116 -10.25 -7.92 19.47
C GLY A 116 -11.24 -8.82 18.72
N LYS A 117 -11.46 -8.60 17.41
CA LYS A 117 -12.32 -9.41 16.55
C LYS A 117 -11.58 -9.84 15.29
N SER A 118 -12.02 -10.94 14.68
CA SER A 118 -11.51 -11.37 13.38
C SER A 118 -11.94 -10.40 12.28
N GLN A 119 -10.98 -9.89 11.52
CA GLN A 119 -11.16 -9.00 10.39
C GLN A 119 -9.98 -9.14 9.43
N ASN A 120 -10.12 -8.69 8.20
CA ASN A 120 -9.06 -8.71 7.19
C ASN A 120 -8.75 -7.32 6.62
N GLN A 121 -9.40 -6.29 7.16
CA GLN A 121 -9.24 -4.91 6.74
C GLN A 121 -9.53 -3.94 7.87
N TYR A 122 -9.02 -2.72 7.73
CA TYR A 122 -9.38 -1.57 8.57
C TYR A 122 -9.03 -0.25 7.86
N LEU A 123 -9.54 0.87 8.38
CA LEU A 123 -9.25 2.21 7.88
C LEU A 123 -8.24 2.94 8.75
N TYR A 124 -7.43 3.80 8.15
CA TYR A 124 -6.53 4.65 8.89
C TYR A 124 -6.36 6.03 8.24
N SER A 125 -5.99 7.00 9.05
CA SER A 125 -5.61 8.34 8.62
C SER A 125 -4.24 8.65 9.21
N GLN A 126 -3.47 9.49 8.52
CA GLN A 126 -2.11 9.79 8.93
C GLN A 126 -1.79 11.27 8.74
N TYR A 127 -0.86 11.76 9.56
CA TYR A 127 -0.22 13.06 9.42
C TYR A 127 1.30 12.89 9.35
N SER A 128 1.96 13.67 8.49
CA SER A 128 3.42 13.72 8.35
C SER A 128 4.05 12.32 8.18
N ASP A 129 3.61 11.59 7.15
CA ASP A 129 4.16 10.28 6.79
C ASP A 129 4.25 9.29 7.97
N PHE A 130 3.10 8.87 8.49
CA PHE A 130 2.96 7.92 9.60
C PHE A 130 3.48 8.37 10.99
N LYS A 131 3.95 9.62 11.14
CA LYS A 131 4.38 10.13 12.46
C LYS A 131 3.24 10.17 13.49
N ASP A 132 2.03 10.49 13.02
CA ASP A 132 0.80 10.46 13.81
C ASP A 132 -0.26 9.74 12.98
N ILE A 133 -0.79 8.65 13.54
CA ILE A 133 -1.70 7.72 12.87
C ILE A 133 -2.96 7.64 13.71
N THR A 134 -4.12 7.72 13.06
CA THR A 134 -5.39 7.32 13.67
C THR A 134 -6.00 6.14 12.94
N ILE A 135 -6.60 5.24 13.71
CA ILE A 135 -7.13 3.97 13.21
C ILE A 135 -8.64 3.92 13.42
N ASP A 136 -9.33 3.26 12.51
CA ASP A 136 -10.71 2.83 12.66
C ASP A 136 -10.86 1.40 12.14
N PHE A 137 -11.30 0.49 13.02
CA PHE A 137 -11.53 -0.91 12.67
C PHE A 137 -12.87 -1.16 11.95
N GLY A 138 -13.62 -0.11 11.64
CA GLY A 138 -14.76 -0.16 10.73
C GLY A 138 -14.34 -0.10 9.25
N ASN A 139 -15.34 -0.10 8.38
CA ASN A 139 -15.18 -0.02 6.91
C ASN A 139 -15.94 1.18 6.29
N ASP A 140 -16.50 2.06 7.11
CA ASP A 140 -17.21 3.25 6.65
C ASP A 140 -16.25 4.46 6.57
N LYS A 141 -15.69 4.67 5.38
CA LYS A 141 -14.75 5.77 5.10
C LYS A 141 -15.37 7.14 5.36
N VAL A 142 -16.68 7.29 5.15
CA VAL A 142 -17.37 8.57 5.33
C VAL A 142 -17.56 8.85 6.81
N ALA A 143 -18.03 7.86 7.58
CA ALA A 143 -18.19 8.00 9.02
C ALA A 143 -16.84 8.26 9.71
N PHE A 144 -15.77 7.60 9.27
CA PHE A 144 -14.42 7.84 9.78
C PHE A 144 -13.89 9.23 9.39
N ARG A 145 -14.05 9.66 8.13
CA ARG A 145 -13.64 11.00 7.66
C ARG A 145 -14.24 12.14 8.50
N ASN A 146 -15.50 11.99 8.88
CA ASN A 146 -16.22 12.97 9.68
C ASN A 146 -16.08 12.73 11.19
N SER A 147 -15.42 11.64 11.58
CA SER A 147 -15.03 11.42 12.95
C SER A 147 -13.90 12.38 13.25
N HIS A 148 -13.99 13.15 14.33
CA HIS A 148 -12.98 14.15 14.73
C HIS A 148 -11.56 13.57 14.96
N ARG A 149 -11.35 12.28 14.70
CA ARG A 149 -10.06 11.57 14.71
C ARG A 149 -9.34 11.58 13.38
N ALA A 150 -10.07 11.67 12.26
CA ALA A 150 -9.44 11.65 10.95
C ALA A 150 -8.58 12.91 10.75
N LYS A 151 -7.38 12.74 10.20
CA LYS A 151 -6.37 13.79 10.12
C LYS A 151 -6.53 14.57 8.82
N ILE A 152 -6.37 15.87 8.92
CA ILE A 152 -6.27 16.79 7.78
C ILE A 152 -4.81 16.83 7.35
N LYS A 153 -4.53 16.75 6.04
CA LYS A 153 -3.17 16.89 5.54
C LYS A 153 -2.61 18.29 5.83
N SER A 154 -1.30 18.40 6.03
CA SER A 154 -0.66 19.69 6.33
C SER A 154 -0.68 20.69 5.17
N ASP A 155 -0.72 20.17 3.94
CA ASP A 155 -0.60 20.91 2.68
C ASP A 155 -1.94 21.19 2.00
N SER A 156 -3.00 20.56 2.48
CA SER A 156 -4.33 20.59 1.89
C SER A 156 -5.36 20.45 3.01
N ASN A 157 -6.44 21.25 2.96
CA ASN A 157 -7.57 21.09 3.89
C ASN A 157 -8.38 19.78 3.62
N GLU A 158 -7.74 18.76 3.06
CA GLU A 158 -8.32 17.48 2.74
C GLU A 158 -8.00 16.46 3.84
N VAL A 159 -9.04 15.73 4.24
CA VAL A 159 -8.91 14.56 5.12
C VAL A 159 -8.48 13.36 4.28
N ALA A 160 -7.34 12.77 4.62
CA ALA A 160 -6.81 11.60 3.95
C ALA A 160 -7.22 10.32 4.69
N ILE A 161 -8.03 9.50 4.03
CA ILE A 161 -8.43 8.19 4.54
C ILE A 161 -7.80 7.12 3.66
N TYR A 162 -7.10 6.21 4.29
CA TYR A 162 -6.47 5.06 3.69
C TYR A 162 -7.09 3.78 4.24
N GLU A 163 -6.82 2.68 3.56
CA GLU A 163 -7.35 1.37 3.88
C GLU A 163 -6.21 0.36 3.88
N MET A 164 -6.21 -0.50 4.88
CA MET A 164 -5.42 -1.72 4.89
C MET A 164 -6.37 -2.83 4.46
N SER A 165 -6.18 -3.38 3.25
CA SER A 165 -6.98 -4.50 2.72
C SER A 165 -6.25 -5.19 1.58
N GLU A 166 -6.72 -6.38 1.20
CA GLU A 166 -6.24 -7.10 0.02
C GLU A 166 -6.43 -6.31 -1.28
N GLU A 167 -7.56 -5.63 -1.42
CA GLU A 167 -7.87 -4.84 -2.61
C GLU A 167 -6.93 -3.62 -2.74
N GLU A 168 -6.66 -2.94 -1.62
CA GLU A 168 -5.75 -1.79 -1.59
C GLU A 168 -4.27 -2.19 -1.73
N SER A 169 -3.94 -3.44 -1.40
CA SER A 169 -2.60 -3.98 -1.58
C SER A 169 -2.30 -4.31 -3.05
N GLY A 170 -3.33 -4.67 -3.81
CA GLY A 170 -3.21 -5.12 -5.20
C GLY A 170 -2.92 -6.61 -5.36
N LEU A 171 -2.89 -7.38 -4.27
CA LEU A 171 -2.63 -8.83 -4.29
C LEU A 171 -3.56 -9.56 -5.27
N SER A 172 -4.87 -9.31 -5.17
CA SER A 172 -5.87 -9.96 -6.03
C SER A 172 -5.71 -9.65 -7.52
N ARG A 173 -5.08 -8.52 -7.89
CA ARG A 173 -4.75 -8.19 -9.28
C ARG A 173 -3.45 -8.86 -9.71
N ILE A 174 -2.43 -8.86 -8.84
CA ILE A 174 -1.14 -9.51 -9.10
C ILE A 174 -1.30 -11.00 -9.32
N LEU A 175 -2.12 -11.67 -8.51
CA LEU A 175 -2.36 -13.12 -8.61
C LEU A 175 -3.05 -13.55 -9.92
N LYS A 176 -3.67 -12.62 -10.66
CA LYS A 176 -4.26 -12.92 -11.98
C LYS A 176 -3.20 -13.11 -13.06
N TYR A 177 -1.96 -12.66 -12.84
CA TYR A 177 -0.87 -12.94 -13.78
C TYR A 177 -0.62 -14.45 -13.82
N ARG A 178 -0.47 -14.98 -15.04
CA ARG A 178 -0.32 -16.41 -15.27
C ARG A 178 0.91 -16.96 -14.53
N GLY A 179 0.71 -17.98 -13.69
CA GLY A 179 1.79 -18.61 -12.91
C GLY A 179 2.10 -17.92 -11.57
N MET A 180 1.53 -16.74 -11.30
CA MET A 180 1.82 -16.02 -10.05
C MET A 180 1.26 -16.74 -8.82
N GLU A 181 0.07 -17.33 -8.94
CA GLU A 181 -0.56 -18.06 -7.84
C GLU A 181 0.25 -19.31 -7.45
N GLU A 182 0.71 -20.08 -8.44
CA GLU A 182 1.61 -21.22 -8.22
C GLU A 182 2.92 -20.79 -7.56
N TYR A 183 3.53 -19.72 -8.08
CA TYR A 183 4.75 -19.17 -7.52
C TYR A 183 4.59 -18.73 -6.06
N PHE A 184 3.48 -18.07 -5.71
CA PHE A 184 3.19 -17.69 -4.32
C PHE A 184 3.00 -18.92 -3.42
N LYS A 185 2.31 -19.96 -3.90
CA LYS A 185 2.14 -21.23 -3.16
C LYS A 185 3.48 -21.90 -2.88
N GLU A 186 4.35 -22.01 -3.88
CA GLU A 186 5.67 -22.65 -3.76
C GLU A 186 6.57 -21.93 -2.75
N ASN A 187 6.47 -20.60 -2.67
CA ASN A 187 7.22 -19.78 -1.72
C ASN A 187 6.54 -19.65 -0.33
N GLY A 188 5.32 -20.19 -0.19
CA GLY A 188 4.51 -20.13 1.02
C GLY A 188 3.99 -18.72 1.35
N TYR A 189 3.83 -17.86 0.34
CA TYR A 189 3.22 -16.54 0.47
C TYR A 189 1.69 -16.65 0.55
N ALA A 190 1.06 -15.66 1.18
CA ALA A 190 -0.38 -15.62 1.31
C ALA A 190 -1.04 -15.29 -0.04
N LEU A 191 -2.09 -16.03 -0.38
CA LEU A 191 -2.93 -15.80 -1.56
C LEU A 191 -4.13 -14.90 -1.28
N GLU A 192 -4.44 -14.69 0.00
CA GLU A 192 -5.58 -13.90 0.44
C GLU A 192 -5.32 -13.29 1.82
N PHE A 193 -6.06 -12.24 2.16
CA PHE A 193 -6.10 -11.70 3.52
C PHE A 193 -7.24 -12.37 4.28
N LYS A 194 -6.88 -13.36 5.11
CA LYS A 194 -7.84 -14.15 5.88
C LYS A 194 -8.47 -13.33 7.01
N MET A 195 -9.69 -13.71 7.40
CA MET A 195 -10.34 -13.16 8.59
C MET A 195 -9.63 -13.65 9.85
N ASN A 196 -8.87 -12.77 10.50
CA ASN A 196 -7.99 -13.10 11.62
C ASN A 196 -7.97 -11.97 12.67
N GLU A 197 -7.57 -12.27 13.91
CA GLU A 197 -7.64 -11.29 15.00
C GLU A 197 -6.58 -10.20 14.91
N TYR A 198 -5.45 -10.47 14.24
CA TYR A 198 -4.34 -9.55 14.13
C TYR A 198 -4.01 -9.21 12.69
N LEU A 199 -3.71 -7.94 12.48
CA LEU A 199 -3.49 -7.35 11.16
C LEU A 199 -2.21 -6.52 11.20
N MET A 200 -1.51 -6.44 10.08
CA MET A 200 -0.36 -5.55 9.95
C MET A 200 -0.73 -4.11 10.34
N SER A 201 0.15 -3.41 11.06
CA SER A 201 -0.01 -1.97 11.29
C SER A 201 0.09 -1.17 9.97
N PRO A 202 -0.42 0.08 9.92
CA PRO A 202 -0.43 0.87 8.69
C PRO A 202 0.95 1.04 8.04
N VAL A 203 1.97 1.26 8.87
CA VAL A 203 3.36 1.42 8.41
C VAL A 203 3.87 0.14 7.78
N LEU A 204 3.59 -1.00 8.41
CA LEU A 204 4.04 -2.30 7.92
C LEU A 204 3.37 -2.65 6.59
N PHE A 205 2.06 -2.40 6.50
CA PHE A 205 1.31 -2.60 5.27
C PHE A 205 1.83 -1.71 4.13
N HIS A 206 1.92 -0.40 4.38
CA HIS A 206 2.23 0.56 3.32
C HIS A 206 3.71 0.52 2.90
N ASN A 207 4.62 0.52 3.87
CA ASN A 207 6.05 0.70 3.59
C ASN A 207 6.78 -0.62 3.33
N ILE A 208 6.25 -1.75 3.82
CA ILE A 208 6.95 -3.05 3.70
C ILE A 208 6.15 -4.01 2.83
N TYR A 209 4.91 -4.35 3.20
CA TYR A 209 4.12 -5.36 2.48
C TYR A 209 3.92 -4.98 1.00
N LYS A 210 3.47 -3.75 0.73
CA LYS A 210 3.20 -3.33 -0.66
C LYS A 210 4.45 -3.28 -1.53
N GLY A 211 5.58 -2.88 -0.96
CA GLY A 211 6.89 -2.91 -1.63
C GLY A 211 7.34 -4.33 -1.93
N ALA A 212 7.33 -5.20 -0.92
CA ALA A 212 7.74 -6.60 -1.06
C ALA A 212 6.86 -7.35 -2.07
N LEU A 213 5.56 -7.07 -2.07
CA LEU A 213 4.62 -7.63 -3.03
C LEU A 213 4.96 -7.17 -4.46
N GLY A 214 5.28 -5.89 -4.65
CA GLY A 214 5.67 -5.33 -5.94
C GLY A 214 6.96 -5.93 -6.49
N GLU A 215 7.98 -6.05 -5.64
CA GLU A 215 9.28 -6.63 -6.00
C GLU A 215 9.20 -8.09 -6.38
N VAL A 216 8.51 -8.91 -5.57
CA VAL A 216 8.32 -10.34 -5.84
C VAL A 216 7.57 -10.55 -7.15
N ALA A 217 6.48 -9.79 -7.35
CA ALA A 217 5.70 -9.88 -8.57
C ALA A 217 6.49 -9.42 -9.80
N GLY A 218 7.14 -8.26 -9.71
CA GLY A 218 7.92 -7.67 -10.79
C GLY A 218 9.08 -8.56 -11.23
N LYS A 219 9.83 -9.09 -10.27
CA LYS A 219 10.92 -10.04 -10.54
C LYS A 219 10.41 -11.28 -11.27
N PHE A 220 9.32 -11.88 -10.80
CA PHE A 220 8.74 -13.07 -11.43
C PHE A 220 8.27 -12.78 -12.87
N ILE A 221 7.60 -11.66 -13.10
CA ILE A 221 7.12 -11.27 -14.44
C ILE A 221 8.28 -11.07 -15.41
N LEU A 222 9.33 -10.32 -15.03
CA LEU A 222 10.48 -10.09 -15.91
C LEU A 222 11.22 -11.39 -16.24
N GLN A 223 11.33 -12.30 -15.27
CA GLN A 223 11.91 -13.62 -15.50
C GLN A 223 11.08 -14.45 -16.49
N GLN A 224 9.75 -14.47 -16.35
CA GLN A 224 8.87 -15.25 -17.21
C GLN A 224 8.77 -14.69 -18.64
N GLU A 225 8.65 -13.37 -18.79
CA GLU A 225 8.41 -12.75 -20.11
C GLU A 225 9.68 -12.45 -20.89
N LEU A 226 10.78 -12.10 -20.21
CA LEU A 226 12.04 -11.68 -20.84
C LEU A 226 13.23 -12.59 -20.54
N GLY A 227 13.07 -13.61 -19.67
CA GLY A 227 14.18 -14.45 -19.24
C GLY A 227 15.23 -13.71 -18.39
N ILE A 228 14.87 -12.55 -17.84
CA ILE A 228 15.78 -11.71 -17.06
C ILE A 228 15.90 -12.26 -15.64
N GLU A 229 17.13 -12.57 -15.22
CA GLU A 229 17.44 -12.93 -13.84
C GLU A 229 17.98 -11.70 -13.09
N LEU A 230 17.08 -11.03 -12.36
CA LEU A 230 17.45 -9.89 -11.51
C LEU A 230 18.30 -10.32 -10.31
N GLN A 231 19.42 -9.63 -10.10
CA GLN A 231 20.33 -9.88 -9.00
C GLN A 231 20.03 -8.95 -7.81
N PRO A 232 20.01 -9.48 -6.57
CA PRO A 232 19.86 -8.63 -5.39
C PRO A 232 21.08 -7.72 -5.22
N ILE A 233 20.86 -6.53 -4.67
CA ILE A 233 21.95 -5.67 -4.21
C ILE A 233 22.46 -6.25 -2.88
N THR A 234 23.77 -6.45 -2.77
CA THR A 234 24.38 -7.10 -1.58
C THR A 234 25.38 -6.20 -0.87
N GLU A 235 25.70 -5.06 -1.48
CA GLU A 235 26.62 -4.06 -1.00
C GLU A 235 25.91 -3.14 0.00
N PRO A 236 26.33 -3.11 1.28
CA PRO A 236 25.61 -2.38 2.31
C PRO A 236 25.51 -0.87 2.04
N GLU A 237 26.51 -0.26 1.40
CA GLU A 237 26.58 1.18 1.16
C GLU A 237 25.41 1.71 0.33
N TYR A 238 24.81 0.87 -0.52
CA TYR A 238 23.72 1.26 -1.41
C TYR A 238 22.60 0.22 -1.49
N PHE A 239 22.47 -0.62 -0.45
CA PHE A 239 21.46 -1.69 -0.37
C PHE A 239 20.02 -1.22 -0.64
N GLU A 240 19.61 -0.07 -0.09
CA GLU A 240 18.26 0.52 -0.28
C GLU A 240 18.20 1.60 -1.36
N TYR A 241 19.16 1.63 -2.29
CA TYR A 241 19.11 2.62 -3.36
C TYR A 241 18.08 2.23 -4.42
N PHE A 242 18.08 0.96 -4.82
CA PHE A 242 17.17 0.34 -5.77
C PHE A 242 16.92 -1.12 -5.35
N ASP A 243 15.89 -1.76 -5.90
CA ASP A 243 15.50 -3.10 -5.46
C ASP A 243 16.43 -4.19 -6.03
N PHE A 244 16.81 -4.05 -7.31
CA PHE A 244 17.62 -5.06 -8.00
C PHE A 244 18.59 -4.46 -9.01
N ARG A 245 19.63 -5.24 -9.30
CA ARG A 245 20.54 -5.06 -10.43
C ARG A 245 20.06 -5.91 -11.61
N LEU A 246 19.92 -5.29 -12.78
CA LEU A 246 19.60 -5.94 -14.04
C LEU A 246 20.87 -6.33 -14.80
N SER A 247 21.88 -5.46 -14.80
CA SER A 247 23.26 -5.73 -15.25
C SER A 247 24.24 -4.80 -14.52
N GLU A 248 25.54 -4.86 -14.83
CA GLU A 248 26.61 -4.21 -14.05
C GLU A 248 26.31 -2.76 -13.64
N ASP A 249 25.77 -1.95 -14.54
CA ASP A 249 25.46 -0.53 -14.35
C ASP A 249 23.97 -0.18 -14.56
N VAL A 250 23.09 -1.18 -14.58
CA VAL A 250 21.64 -1.02 -14.81
C VAL A 250 20.83 -1.59 -13.66
N TYR A 251 19.89 -0.81 -13.14
CA TYR A 251 19.11 -1.14 -11.95
C TYR A 251 17.61 -1.05 -12.20
N VAL A 252 16.85 -1.73 -11.34
CA VAL A 252 15.38 -1.77 -11.37
C VAL A 252 14.86 -1.45 -9.97
N ASP A 253 13.84 -0.61 -9.91
CA ASP A 253 13.07 -0.32 -8.71
C ASP A 253 11.58 -0.44 -9.06
N PHE A 254 10.89 -1.31 -8.31
CA PHE A 254 9.51 -1.67 -8.50
C PHE A 254 8.60 -0.84 -7.62
N LYS A 255 7.57 -0.26 -8.22
CA LYS A 255 6.51 0.45 -7.51
C LYS A 255 5.21 -0.34 -7.57
N ASN A 256 4.42 -0.23 -6.51
CA ASN A 256 3.08 -0.83 -6.42
C ASN A 256 2.10 0.23 -5.92
N TRP A 257 1.92 1.28 -6.73
CA TRP A 257 1.19 2.49 -6.35
C TRP A 257 -0.02 2.73 -7.25
N LYS A 258 -1.10 3.26 -6.66
CA LYS A 258 -2.15 3.94 -7.42
C LYS A 258 -1.63 5.34 -7.72
N PHE A 259 -1.51 5.70 -9.00
CA PHE A 259 -0.86 6.94 -9.41
C PHE A 259 -1.74 8.17 -9.09
N SER A 260 -1.64 8.69 -7.86
CA SER A 260 -2.17 10.01 -7.48
C SER A 260 -1.06 11.01 -7.10
N TYR A 261 0.21 10.65 -7.30
CA TYR A 261 1.35 11.51 -6.99
C TYR A 261 1.71 12.41 -8.16
N VAL A 262 1.04 13.56 -8.25
CA VAL A 262 1.39 14.65 -9.18
C VAL A 262 2.25 15.73 -8.50
N GLN A 263 2.31 15.76 -7.16
CA GLN A 263 2.88 16.91 -6.44
C GLN A 263 4.41 16.88 -6.16
N ASP A 264 5.09 15.73 -6.23
CA ASP A 264 6.54 15.64 -5.89
C ASP A 264 7.44 14.95 -6.93
N LYS A 265 7.00 14.89 -8.20
CA LYS A 265 7.78 14.21 -9.25
C LYS A 265 9.22 14.71 -9.36
N ASP A 266 9.44 16.01 -9.19
CA ASP A 266 10.77 16.61 -9.36
C ASP A 266 11.69 16.32 -8.17
N GLU A 267 11.17 16.29 -6.93
CA GLU A 267 11.97 15.93 -5.75
C GLU A 267 12.35 14.45 -5.75
N ILE A 268 11.37 13.58 -6.06
CA ILE A 268 11.61 12.13 -6.22
C ILE A 268 12.64 11.88 -7.32
N ARG A 269 12.50 12.55 -8.47
CA ARG A 269 13.45 12.42 -9.57
C ARG A 269 14.85 12.89 -9.19
N LYS A 270 14.98 14.01 -8.47
CA LYS A 270 16.27 14.49 -7.97
C LYS A 270 16.93 13.49 -7.02
N ASP A 271 16.14 12.85 -6.16
CA ASP A 271 16.65 11.82 -5.26
C ASP A 271 17.15 10.58 -6.01
N ILE A 272 16.38 10.10 -6.99
CA ILE A 272 16.78 8.98 -7.86
C ILE A 272 18.08 9.31 -8.61
N LEU A 273 18.18 10.50 -9.22
CA LEU A 273 19.39 10.91 -9.93
C LEU A 273 20.61 10.98 -8.99
N ARG A 274 20.44 11.47 -7.76
CA ARG A 274 21.50 11.45 -6.73
C ARG A 274 21.98 10.03 -6.43
N LYS A 275 21.04 9.08 -6.25
CA LYS A 275 21.37 7.66 -6.03
C LYS A 275 22.11 7.07 -7.23
N MET A 276 21.66 7.38 -8.45
CA MET A 276 22.32 6.95 -9.70
C MET A 276 23.76 7.45 -9.78
N GLU A 277 24.01 8.72 -9.49
CA GLU A 277 25.35 9.30 -9.49
C GLU A 277 26.26 8.64 -8.44
N ALA A 278 25.73 8.41 -7.24
CA ALA A 278 26.49 7.81 -6.14
C ALA A 278 26.99 6.38 -6.43
N ILE A 279 26.26 5.61 -7.24
CA ILE A 279 26.63 4.22 -7.61
C ILE A 279 27.16 4.11 -9.04
N GLY A 280 27.27 5.21 -9.78
CA GLY A 280 27.71 5.21 -11.18
C GLY A 280 26.73 4.53 -12.14
N ALA A 281 25.42 4.51 -11.85
CA ALA A 281 24.42 3.85 -12.68
C ALA A 281 24.31 4.49 -14.07
N LYS A 282 24.44 3.67 -15.12
CA LYS A 282 24.12 4.02 -16.50
C LYS A 282 22.62 4.24 -16.66
N ARG A 283 21.81 3.32 -16.12
CA ARG A 283 20.35 3.36 -16.29
C ARG A 283 19.59 2.78 -15.09
N VAL A 284 18.42 3.36 -14.82
CA VAL A 284 17.47 2.87 -13.82
C VAL A 284 16.07 2.79 -14.44
N TYR A 285 15.42 1.65 -14.23
CA TYR A 285 14.03 1.43 -14.57
C TYR A 285 13.16 1.56 -13.31
N ILE A 286 12.23 2.52 -13.31
CA ILE A 286 11.19 2.62 -12.27
C ILE A 286 9.94 1.97 -12.82
N ILE A 287 9.61 0.78 -12.33
CA ILE A 287 8.61 -0.10 -12.92
C ILE A 287 7.43 -0.25 -11.97
N ASN A 288 6.30 0.36 -12.32
CA ASN A 288 5.08 0.11 -11.58
C ASN A 288 4.42 -1.20 -12.06
N ILE A 289 3.93 -2.04 -11.13
CA ILE A 289 3.40 -3.37 -11.50
C ILE A 289 2.02 -3.26 -12.17
N ILE A 290 1.10 -2.48 -11.58
CA ILE A 290 -0.27 -2.29 -12.06
C ILE A 290 -0.59 -0.80 -12.13
N ALA A 291 -1.15 -0.32 -13.24
CA ALA A 291 -1.69 1.05 -13.35
C ALA A 291 -3.21 1.07 -13.50
N ASN A 292 -3.80 2.18 -13.05
CA ASN A 292 -5.16 2.54 -13.44
C ASN A 292 -5.18 3.10 -14.88
N ARG A 293 -6.33 2.94 -15.55
CA ARG A 293 -6.58 3.09 -16.99
C ARG A 293 -6.21 4.43 -17.67
N GLU A 294 -5.65 5.41 -16.97
CA GLU A 294 -5.51 6.80 -17.47
C GLU A 294 -4.06 7.31 -17.57
N TYR A 295 -3.03 6.46 -17.55
CA TYR A 295 -1.65 6.95 -17.69
C TYR A 295 -1.11 6.84 -19.12
N LYS A 296 -0.56 7.95 -19.63
CA LYS A 296 0.29 8.00 -20.82
C LYS A 296 1.76 7.98 -20.36
N PRO A 297 2.64 7.18 -20.99
CA PRO A 297 4.05 7.09 -20.63
C PRO A 297 4.66 8.47 -20.41
N GLY A 298 5.32 8.65 -19.26
CA GLY A 298 6.12 9.85 -19.03
C GLY A 298 7.29 9.81 -19.99
N ASN A 299 7.47 10.85 -20.80
CA ASN A 299 8.58 10.92 -21.74
C ASN A 299 9.90 10.61 -21.02
N SER A 300 10.70 9.72 -21.60
CA SER A 300 12.08 9.44 -21.23
C SER A 300 12.89 10.72 -21.49
N ILE A 301 12.97 11.62 -20.52
CA ILE A 301 13.63 12.93 -20.70
C ILE A 301 15.15 12.79 -20.67
N ASP A 302 15.71 11.69 -20.15
CA ASP A 302 17.17 11.56 -19.95
C ASP A 302 17.81 10.26 -20.47
N GLN A 303 17.05 9.31 -21.04
CA GLN A 303 17.51 7.95 -21.45
C GLN A 303 18.18 7.08 -20.36
N ARG A 304 18.58 7.68 -19.23
CA ARG A 304 19.14 7.07 -18.02
C ARG A 304 18.06 6.67 -17.04
N LEU A 305 16.99 7.46 -16.91
CA LEU A 305 15.83 7.13 -16.07
C LEU A 305 14.63 6.79 -16.96
N ILE A 306 14.14 5.55 -16.87
CA ILE A 306 12.99 5.07 -17.65
C ILE A 306 11.86 4.70 -16.69
N GLU A 307 10.75 5.42 -16.78
CA GLU A 307 9.54 5.15 -15.98
C GLU A 307 8.59 4.25 -16.79
N ILE A 308 8.38 3.02 -16.31
CA ILE A 308 7.45 2.05 -16.89
C ILE A 308 6.17 2.06 -16.07
N PRO A 309 5.01 2.41 -16.66
CA PRO A 309 3.82 2.70 -15.89
C PRO A 309 3.07 1.48 -15.39
N MET A 310 3.18 0.34 -16.08
CA MET A 310 2.56 -0.93 -15.69
C MET A 310 3.27 -2.10 -16.36
N LEU A 311 3.40 -3.23 -15.68
CA LEU A 311 3.75 -4.50 -16.31
C LEU A 311 2.52 -5.31 -16.69
N ILE A 312 1.48 -5.27 -15.85
CA ILE A 312 0.23 -6.00 -16.06
C ILE A 312 -0.98 -5.08 -15.94
N LYS A 313 -2.05 -5.43 -16.65
CA LYS A 313 -3.37 -4.79 -16.58
C LYS A 313 -4.18 -5.37 -15.41
N ASP A 314 -5.32 -4.76 -15.10
CA ASP A 314 -6.24 -5.19 -14.03
C ASP A 314 -6.76 -6.64 -14.17
N ASP A 315 -6.73 -7.18 -15.39
CA ASP A 315 -7.12 -8.55 -15.71
C ASP A 315 -5.96 -9.56 -15.61
N GLY A 316 -4.74 -9.11 -15.27
CA GLY A 316 -3.54 -9.93 -15.18
C GLY A 316 -2.76 -10.09 -16.48
N THR A 317 -3.24 -9.54 -17.59
CA THR A 317 -2.53 -9.63 -18.89
C THR A 317 -1.36 -8.66 -18.96
N VAL A 318 -0.28 -9.07 -19.62
CA VAL A 318 0.94 -8.28 -19.78
C VAL A 318 0.70 -7.06 -20.68
N ASN A 319 1.27 -5.93 -20.31
CA ASN A 319 1.38 -4.76 -21.16
C ASN A 319 2.71 -4.78 -21.92
N TYR A 320 2.71 -5.44 -23.09
CA TYR A 320 3.92 -5.58 -23.91
C TYR A 320 4.50 -4.24 -24.39
N GLU A 321 3.68 -3.21 -24.62
CA GLU A 321 4.18 -1.87 -24.98
C GLU A 321 5.06 -1.30 -23.86
N CYS A 322 4.63 -1.46 -22.61
CA CYS A 322 5.40 -1.04 -21.44
C CYS A 322 6.60 -1.95 -21.18
N LEU A 323 6.44 -3.26 -21.34
CA LEU A 323 7.52 -4.23 -21.18
C LEU A 323 8.68 -3.98 -22.16
N HIS A 324 8.36 -3.64 -23.42
CA HIS A 324 9.35 -3.32 -24.45
C HIS A 324 10.07 -1.97 -24.25
N MET A 325 9.71 -1.20 -23.21
CA MET A 325 10.51 -0.05 -22.78
C MET A 325 11.82 -0.49 -22.13
N ILE A 326 11.89 -1.73 -21.61
CA ILE A 326 13.15 -2.34 -21.14
C ILE A 326 14.00 -2.69 -22.36
N ARG A 327 15.14 -2.03 -22.49
CA ARG A 327 15.99 -2.15 -23.68
C ARG A 327 16.79 -3.43 -23.64
N ARG A 328 16.73 -4.20 -24.74
CA ARG A 328 17.46 -5.45 -24.90
C ARG A 328 18.96 -5.32 -24.64
N GLU A 329 19.57 -4.21 -25.05
CA GLU A 329 21.00 -3.90 -24.82
C GLU A 329 21.43 -3.91 -23.35
N ASP A 330 20.49 -3.80 -22.41
CA ASP A 330 20.81 -3.75 -20.98
C ASP A 330 20.85 -5.13 -20.32
N PHE A 331 20.17 -6.14 -20.89
CA PHE A 331 20.06 -7.48 -20.30
C PHE A 331 20.52 -8.61 -21.23
N GLU A 332 20.56 -8.38 -22.54
CA GLU A 332 21.19 -9.30 -23.48
C GLU A 332 22.67 -8.94 -23.59
N ARG A 333 23.55 -9.84 -23.14
CA ARG A 333 24.98 -9.71 -23.38
C ARG A 333 25.22 -9.76 -24.89
N CYS A 334 25.85 -8.73 -25.46
CA CYS A 334 26.48 -8.81 -26.78
C CYS A 334 27.59 -9.86 -26.79
#